data_AF-A0A6M3KTY6-F1
#
_entry.id   AF-A0A6M3KTY6-F1
#
_cell.length_a   1.000
_cell.length_b   1.000
_cell.length_c   1.000
_cell.angle_alpha   90.00
_cell.angle_beta   90.00
_cell.angle_gamma   90.00
#
_symmetry.space_group_name_H-M   'P 1'
#
loop_
_entity.id
_entity.type
_entity.pdbx_description
1 polymer ?
#
loop_
_entity_poly.entity_id
_entity_poly.type
_entity_poly.pdbx_seq_one_letter_code
_entity_poly.pdbx_strand_id
1 'polypeptide(L)'
;MKPYWSNDSGELYQGDVLEVLAALEAGSAHMAVCSPPYWGLRRYLPEGHPDEPLQIGLEKTPQEWVDKMVAVGDGLWRVLREDATWFLNVGDSYASVFKGSGGPSEKQLSNVGSFYSGTQRLNHGLKPKDLCLMPFRLALALQEAREEPSCVKSAIDRAWLAAMMDGEGTIGIRRFDSYREERGAVYQDGFVVYTAIANNDVELLDRCVQITGLGKARVKNKAGVVDSRGIAAKRDCYGWRLDGNGAVDVIRACYPYLIAKKKQACIAYTLDVLNKAGKEARGWQKPVPPELQEKRRLCWEMVKKCNQREPVDLPSWIEEPKPKSRPGWYVRSDICWAKKSPMPESVTDRPTSAWEHIFLLSKQAKYFYDAEAVREPDKGTQHHRNVTSGAPSLEPSGGLKPAHGSLWGTPEKNGQGANLRNVWHLGPENYPEAHFATFP
;
A
#
# COMPACT_ATOMS: atom_id res chain seq x y z
N MET A 1 1.73 -22.07 -10.25
CA MET A 1 2.40 -22.94 -9.28
C MET A 1 1.42 -24.04 -8.91
N LYS A 2 1.86 -25.31 -8.74
CA LYS A 2 0.97 -26.38 -8.24
C LYS A 2 1.09 -26.45 -6.71
N PRO A 3 -0.01 -26.67 -5.97
CA PRO A 3 0.08 -26.90 -4.54
C PRO A 3 0.89 -28.16 -4.25
N TYR A 4 1.66 -28.14 -3.17
CA TYR A 4 2.38 -29.31 -2.66
C TYR A 4 1.41 -30.38 -2.17
N TRP A 5 0.30 -29.95 -1.58
CA TRP A 5 -0.80 -30.81 -1.15
C TRP A 5 -2.14 -30.09 -1.31
N SER A 6 -3.21 -30.82 -1.62
CA SER A 6 -4.55 -30.25 -1.84
C SER A 6 -5.64 -31.27 -1.50
N ASN A 7 -6.72 -30.81 -0.87
CA ASN A 7 -7.97 -31.55 -0.66
C ASN A 7 -9.18 -30.58 -0.64
N ASP A 8 -10.37 -31.08 -0.34
CA ASP A 8 -11.60 -30.27 -0.27
C ASP A 8 -11.57 -29.18 0.83
N SER A 9 -10.68 -29.30 1.81
CA SER A 9 -10.54 -28.36 2.93
C SER A 9 -9.47 -27.29 2.71
N GLY A 10 -8.54 -27.48 1.78
CA GLY A 10 -7.52 -26.48 1.49
C GLY A 10 -6.34 -26.98 0.69
N GLU A 11 -5.40 -26.06 0.50
CA GLU A 11 -4.18 -26.27 -0.28
C GLU A 11 -2.96 -25.84 0.54
N LEU A 12 -1.88 -26.59 0.42
CA LEU A 12 -0.58 -26.27 0.99
C LEU A 12 0.39 -25.95 -0.13
N TYR A 13 1.05 -24.79 -0.03
CA TYR A 13 2.10 -24.36 -0.93
C TYR A 13 3.42 -24.35 -0.18
N GLN A 14 4.42 -25.05 -0.72
CA GLN A 14 5.77 -25.10 -0.15
C GLN A 14 6.73 -24.37 -1.10
N GLY A 15 7.48 -23.39 -0.58
CA GLY A 15 8.46 -22.64 -1.33
C GLY A 15 8.81 -21.31 -0.68
N ASP A 16 9.56 -20.47 -1.40
CA ASP A 16 9.77 -19.08 -1.00
C ASP A 16 8.44 -18.32 -0.96
N VAL A 17 8.19 -17.61 0.15
CA VAL A 17 6.90 -16.95 0.38
C VAL A 17 6.61 -15.88 -0.66
N LEU A 18 7.62 -15.18 -1.19
CA LEU A 18 7.40 -14.13 -2.20
C LEU A 18 7.05 -14.76 -3.55
N GLU A 19 7.68 -15.88 -3.91
CA GLU A 19 7.33 -16.63 -5.12
C GLU A 19 5.92 -17.23 -5.05
N VAL A 20 5.57 -17.85 -3.91
CA VAL A 20 4.23 -18.39 -3.66
C VAL A 20 3.20 -17.25 -3.73
N LEU A 21 3.42 -16.17 -2.98
CA LEU A 21 2.53 -15.02 -2.99
C LEU A 21 2.42 -14.40 -4.37
N ALA A 22 3.46 -14.42 -5.23
CA ALA A 22 3.37 -13.91 -6.60
C ALA A 22 2.52 -14.81 -7.52
N ALA A 23 2.46 -16.11 -7.26
CA ALA A 23 1.71 -17.08 -8.05
C ALA A 23 0.22 -17.14 -7.72
N LEU A 24 -0.19 -16.72 -6.51
CA LEU A 24 -1.60 -16.71 -6.09
C LEU A 24 -2.43 -15.69 -6.86
N GLU A 25 -3.74 -15.90 -6.98
CA GLU A 25 -4.63 -14.93 -7.63
C GLU A 25 -4.78 -13.65 -6.77
N ALA A 26 -4.87 -12.49 -7.43
CA ALA A 26 -5.06 -11.21 -6.74
C ALA A 26 -6.48 -11.12 -6.15
N GLY A 27 -6.60 -10.61 -4.91
CA GLY A 27 -7.90 -10.48 -4.24
C GLY A 27 -8.61 -11.81 -3.94
N SER A 28 -7.88 -12.92 -3.88
CA SER A 28 -8.43 -14.26 -3.66
C SER A 28 -8.67 -14.60 -2.19
N ALA A 29 -8.07 -13.86 -1.24
CA ALA A 29 -8.17 -14.13 0.19
C ALA A 29 -8.83 -13.00 1.00
N HIS A 30 -9.67 -13.38 1.97
CA HIS A 30 -10.35 -12.44 2.89
C HIS A 30 -9.55 -12.17 4.17
N MET A 31 -8.62 -13.06 4.52
CA MET A 31 -7.84 -12.99 5.74
C MET A 31 -6.46 -13.61 5.51
N ALA A 32 -5.44 -13.01 6.12
CA ALA A 32 -4.13 -13.63 6.32
C ALA A 32 -3.84 -13.71 7.81
N VAL A 33 -3.24 -14.82 8.24
CA VAL A 33 -2.78 -15.02 9.61
C VAL A 33 -1.38 -15.61 9.54
N CYS A 34 -0.40 -14.96 10.16
CA CYS A 34 0.96 -15.50 10.15
C CYS A 34 1.81 -15.06 11.35
N SER A 35 2.79 -15.91 11.67
CA SER A 35 3.90 -15.64 12.59
C SER A 35 5.21 -15.90 11.85
N PRO A 36 5.80 -14.90 11.18
CA PRO A 36 7.04 -15.08 10.44
C PRO A 36 8.21 -15.39 11.38
N PRO A 37 9.32 -15.96 10.87
CA PRO A 37 10.58 -16.04 11.62
C PRO A 37 11.01 -14.70 12.23
N TYR A 38 11.14 -14.66 13.56
CA TYR A 38 11.60 -13.47 14.27
C TYR A 38 13.10 -13.23 14.05
N TRP A 39 13.48 -11.96 13.90
CA TRP A 39 14.85 -11.57 13.57
C TRP A 39 15.87 -12.03 14.63
N GLY A 40 16.95 -12.66 14.21
CA GLY A 40 18.07 -13.07 15.06
C GLY A 40 17.77 -14.16 16.08
N LEU A 41 16.59 -14.79 16.06
CA LEU A 41 16.22 -15.78 17.09
C LEU A 41 16.50 -17.23 16.68
N ARG A 42 16.10 -17.63 15.47
CA ARG A 42 16.12 -19.04 15.07
C ARG A 42 16.60 -19.22 13.63
N ARG A 43 17.45 -20.21 13.47
CA ARG A 43 17.79 -20.85 12.21
C ARG A 43 16.85 -22.04 12.00
N TYR A 44 16.13 -22.06 10.89
CA TYR A 44 15.18 -23.13 10.57
C TYR A 44 15.76 -24.19 9.63
N LEU A 45 16.80 -23.83 8.87
CA LEU A 45 17.45 -24.72 7.92
C LEU A 45 18.91 -25.02 8.35
N PRO A 46 19.38 -26.27 8.15
CA PRO A 46 20.75 -26.63 8.48
C PRO A 46 21.76 -25.85 7.61
N GLU A 47 23.00 -25.74 8.10
CA GLU A 47 24.09 -25.12 7.35
C GLU A 47 24.33 -25.88 6.02
N GLY A 48 24.41 -25.13 4.92
CA GLY A 48 24.58 -25.70 3.58
C GLY A 48 23.30 -26.20 2.92
N HIS A 49 22.13 -26.01 3.54
CA HIS A 49 20.86 -26.29 2.88
C HIS A 49 20.67 -25.40 1.65
N PRO A 50 20.19 -25.92 0.50
CA PRO A 50 20.04 -25.13 -0.72
C PRO A 50 19.15 -23.88 -0.54
N ASP A 51 18.10 -24.00 0.29
CA ASP A 51 17.19 -22.89 0.59
C ASP A 51 17.62 -22.02 1.79
N GLU A 52 18.78 -22.30 2.40
CA GLU A 52 19.31 -21.49 3.51
C GLU A 52 19.33 -19.97 3.21
N PRO A 53 19.69 -19.51 1.99
CA PRO A 53 19.67 -18.09 1.65
C PRO A 53 18.26 -17.48 1.58
N LEU A 54 17.23 -18.31 1.38
CA LEU A 54 15.84 -17.87 1.26
C LEU A 54 15.18 -17.66 2.62
N GLN A 55 15.68 -18.30 3.68
CA GLN A 55 15.09 -18.21 5.01
C GLN A 55 14.97 -16.76 5.50
N ILE A 56 13.85 -16.46 6.17
CA ILE A 56 13.63 -15.18 6.84
C ILE A 56 14.12 -15.30 8.29
N GLY A 57 14.61 -14.21 8.87
CA GLY A 57 14.94 -14.12 10.29
C GLY A 57 16.44 -14.07 10.58
N LEU A 58 17.30 -14.35 9.61
CA LEU A 58 18.76 -14.30 9.77
C LEU A 58 19.44 -13.17 8.98
N GLU A 59 18.67 -12.18 8.54
CA GLU A 59 19.16 -11.00 7.84
C GLU A 59 20.20 -10.25 8.67
N LYS A 60 21.17 -9.63 8.00
CA LYS A 60 22.35 -9.08 8.67
C LYS A 60 22.01 -7.88 9.51
N THR A 61 20.95 -7.14 9.21
CA THR A 61 20.54 -5.96 9.98
C THR A 61 19.03 -5.98 10.26
N PRO A 62 18.55 -5.26 11.29
CA PRO A 62 17.13 -5.10 11.55
C PRO A 62 16.38 -4.56 10.33
N GLN A 63 17.00 -3.63 9.59
CA GLN A 63 16.36 -3.02 8.42
C GLN A 63 16.19 -4.01 7.28
N GLU A 64 17.18 -4.86 7.01
CA GLU A 64 17.07 -5.90 5.98
C GLU A 64 15.92 -6.88 6.28
N TRP A 65 15.71 -7.26 7.55
CA TRP A 65 14.56 -8.08 7.96
C TRP A 65 13.24 -7.33 7.78
N VAL A 66 13.18 -6.05 8.19
CA VAL A 66 11.99 -5.20 7.99
C VAL A 66 11.66 -5.11 6.50
N ASP A 67 12.63 -4.82 5.64
CA ASP A 67 12.45 -4.70 4.19
C ASP A 67 11.90 -6.00 3.58
N LYS A 68 12.41 -7.16 4.03
CA LYS A 68 11.93 -8.47 3.58
C LYS A 68 10.49 -8.73 4.04
N MET A 69 10.15 -8.40 5.28
CA MET A 69 8.78 -8.53 5.81
C MET A 69 7.81 -7.55 5.14
N VAL A 70 8.27 -6.35 4.80
CA VAL A 70 7.52 -5.36 4.04
C VAL A 70 7.25 -5.85 2.61
N ALA A 71 8.20 -6.54 1.97
CA ALA A 71 7.98 -7.21 0.69
C ALA A 71 6.94 -8.34 0.77
N VAL A 72 6.93 -9.12 1.87
CA VAL A 72 5.84 -10.08 2.15
C VAL A 72 4.50 -9.35 2.28
N GLY A 73 4.48 -8.22 2.99
CA GLY A 73 3.33 -7.33 3.08
C GLY A 73 2.85 -6.82 1.71
N ASP A 74 3.74 -6.56 0.75
CA ASP A 74 3.36 -6.19 -0.62
C ASP A 74 2.72 -7.36 -1.39
N GLY A 75 3.26 -8.56 -1.25
CA GLY A 75 2.67 -9.78 -1.81
C GLY A 75 1.27 -10.02 -1.26
N LEU A 76 1.12 -9.92 0.06
CA LEU A 76 -0.17 -10.04 0.74
C LEU A 76 -1.14 -8.93 0.32
N TRP A 77 -0.67 -7.69 0.13
CA TRP A 77 -1.51 -6.60 -0.36
C TRP A 77 -2.16 -6.96 -1.70
N ARG A 78 -1.46 -7.64 -2.60
CA ARG A 78 -2.04 -8.07 -3.88
C ARG A 78 -3.04 -9.21 -3.73
N VAL A 79 -2.71 -10.22 -2.91
CA VAL A 79 -3.50 -11.44 -2.75
C VAL A 79 -4.77 -11.21 -1.92
N LEU A 80 -4.71 -10.34 -0.93
CA LEU A 80 -5.85 -10.01 -0.09
C LEU A 80 -6.87 -9.13 -0.82
N ARG A 81 -8.15 -9.31 -0.51
CA ARG A 81 -9.23 -8.41 -0.96
C ARG A 81 -9.10 -7.01 -0.37
N GLU A 82 -9.87 -6.07 -0.91
CA GLU A 82 -9.90 -4.68 -0.42
C GLU A 82 -10.45 -4.55 1.01
N ASP A 83 -11.37 -5.43 1.41
CA ASP A 83 -11.99 -5.49 2.73
C ASP A 83 -11.31 -6.48 3.68
N ALA A 84 -10.20 -7.10 3.28
CA ALA A 84 -9.54 -8.15 4.04
C ALA A 84 -8.79 -7.64 5.29
N THR A 85 -8.48 -8.59 6.17
CA THR A 85 -7.64 -8.38 7.36
C THR A 85 -6.37 -9.21 7.31
N TRP A 86 -5.32 -8.72 7.97
CA TRP A 86 -4.10 -9.48 8.19
C TRP A 86 -3.74 -9.44 9.67
N PHE A 87 -3.72 -10.61 10.32
CA PHE A 87 -3.21 -10.79 11.67
C PHE A 87 -1.75 -11.23 11.60
N LEU A 88 -0.88 -10.35 12.09
CA LEU A 88 0.57 -10.54 12.04
C LEU A 88 1.10 -10.65 13.47
N ASN A 89 1.54 -11.85 13.85
CA ASN A 89 2.20 -12.08 15.14
C ASN A 89 3.70 -11.93 15.04
N VAL A 90 4.29 -11.04 15.85
CA VAL A 90 5.71 -10.73 15.80
C VAL A 90 6.26 -10.56 17.20
N GLY A 91 7.32 -11.30 17.50
CA GLY A 91 8.11 -11.15 18.70
C GLY A 91 9.29 -10.19 18.52
N ASP A 92 9.78 -9.65 19.63
CA ASP A 92 10.97 -8.81 19.64
C ASP A 92 12.25 -9.64 19.86
N SER A 93 13.39 -8.95 19.78
CA SER A 93 14.73 -9.51 19.94
C SER A 93 15.57 -8.55 20.77
N TYR A 94 16.68 -9.07 21.30
CA TYR A 94 17.59 -8.28 22.12
C TYR A 94 18.93 -8.08 21.42
N ALA A 95 19.40 -6.84 21.41
CA ALA A 95 20.70 -6.47 20.90
C ALA A 95 21.78 -7.23 21.67
N SER A 96 22.60 -7.99 20.95
CA SER A 96 23.60 -8.86 21.57
C SER A 96 24.77 -9.09 20.64
N VAL A 97 25.89 -9.52 21.22
CA VAL A 97 27.01 -10.06 20.47
C VAL A 97 27.17 -11.50 20.94
N PHE A 98 26.67 -12.43 20.14
CA PHE A 98 26.84 -13.84 20.42
C PHE A 98 28.20 -14.26 19.89
N LYS A 99 29.10 -14.70 20.78
CA LYS A 99 30.23 -15.54 20.39
C LYS A 99 29.74 -16.98 20.48
N GLY A 100 29.81 -17.74 19.39
CA GLY A 100 29.46 -19.17 19.39
C GLY A 100 30.14 -19.89 20.56
N SER A 101 29.35 -20.58 21.38
CA SER A 101 29.88 -21.45 22.44
C SER A 101 30.50 -22.67 21.77
N GLY A 102 31.76 -22.97 22.06
CA GLY A 102 32.54 -24.05 21.46
C GLY A 102 32.02 -25.45 21.77
N GLY A 103 30.89 -25.82 21.17
CA GLY A 103 30.24 -27.13 21.26
C GLY A 103 28.79 -27.06 21.73
N PRO A 104 27.94 -28.04 21.35
CA PRO A 104 26.58 -28.14 21.82
C PRO A 104 26.55 -28.58 23.29
N SER A 105 25.95 -27.78 24.16
CA SER A 105 25.50 -28.25 25.49
C SER A 105 24.27 -29.15 25.36
N GLU A 106 24.00 -29.97 26.38
CA GLU A 106 22.84 -30.86 26.45
C GLU A 106 21.50 -30.11 26.22
N LYS A 107 21.43 -28.84 26.66
CA LYS A 107 20.28 -27.94 26.47
C LYS A 107 20.16 -27.38 25.04
N GLN A 108 21.25 -27.35 24.28
CA GLN A 108 21.28 -26.88 22.88
C GLN A 108 20.92 -27.99 21.89
N LEU A 109 21.05 -29.27 22.28
CA LEU A 109 20.62 -30.42 21.47
C LEU A 109 19.10 -30.49 21.27
N SER A 110 18.31 -30.00 22.23
CA SER A 110 16.85 -29.90 22.11
C SER A 110 16.36 -28.64 21.38
N ASN A 111 17.26 -27.72 20.99
CA ASN A 111 16.96 -26.42 20.39
C ASN A 111 17.96 -26.10 19.25
N VAL A 112 18.06 -27.02 18.29
CA VAL A 112 19.06 -27.00 17.19
C VAL A 112 19.09 -25.67 16.44
N GLY A 113 17.94 -25.01 16.27
CA GLY A 113 17.83 -23.71 15.59
C GLY A 113 18.41 -22.50 16.34
N SER A 114 18.84 -22.66 17.61
CA SER A 114 19.52 -21.60 18.38
C SER A 114 21.05 -21.66 18.25
N PHE A 115 21.59 -22.65 17.51
CA PHE A 115 23.01 -22.85 17.33
C PHE A 115 23.56 -22.07 16.13
N TYR A 116 24.67 -21.36 16.34
CA TYR A 116 25.36 -20.59 15.31
C TYR A 116 26.85 -20.94 15.28
N SER A 117 27.34 -21.38 14.12
CA SER A 117 28.76 -21.56 13.80
C SER A 117 29.41 -20.19 13.47
N GLY A 118 29.54 -19.30 14.47
CA GLY A 118 30.18 -18.00 14.25
C GLY A 118 29.90 -16.94 15.32
N THR A 119 30.53 -15.77 15.18
CA THR A 119 30.16 -14.58 15.97
C THR A 119 29.08 -13.82 15.23
N GLN A 120 27.86 -13.75 15.78
CA GLN A 120 26.78 -12.93 15.23
C GLN A 120 26.66 -11.65 16.05
N ARG A 121 26.68 -10.50 15.36
CA ARG A 121 26.44 -9.20 15.97
C ARG A 121 25.02 -8.79 15.64
N LEU A 122 24.18 -8.69 16.66
CA LEU A 122 22.79 -8.22 16.57
C LEU A 122 22.63 -6.83 17.22
N ASN A 123 23.73 -6.12 17.45
CA ASN A 123 23.77 -4.89 18.25
C ASN A 123 23.83 -3.61 17.41
N HIS A 124 23.39 -3.62 16.14
CA HIS A 124 23.49 -2.55 15.13
C HIS A 124 23.20 -1.12 15.62
N GLY A 125 24.17 -0.49 16.30
CA GLY A 125 24.01 0.81 16.96
C GLY A 125 23.25 0.78 18.30
N LEU A 126 22.76 -0.38 18.73
CA LEU A 126 22.08 -0.59 20.01
C LEU A 126 23.05 -1.08 21.10
N LYS A 127 22.76 -0.75 22.36
CA LYS A 127 23.59 -1.23 23.48
C LYS A 127 23.31 -2.71 23.70
N PRO A 128 24.29 -3.49 24.21
CA PRO A 128 24.03 -4.86 24.61
C PRO A 128 22.84 -4.94 25.57
N LYS A 129 21.95 -5.91 25.34
CA LYS A 129 20.69 -6.17 26.06
C LYS A 129 19.56 -5.15 25.84
N ASP A 130 19.71 -4.18 24.94
CA ASP A 130 18.58 -3.34 24.52
C ASP A 130 17.54 -4.17 23.74
N LEU A 131 16.26 -3.88 23.92
CA LEU A 131 15.23 -4.36 23.00
C LEU A 131 15.44 -3.74 21.61
N CYS A 132 15.32 -4.57 20.57
CA CYS A 132 15.48 -4.13 19.19
C CYS A 132 14.23 -3.38 18.67
N LEU A 133 13.09 -3.53 19.33
CA LEU A 133 11.80 -2.95 18.97
C LEU A 133 11.34 -3.39 17.58
N MET A 134 11.63 -4.65 17.21
CA MET A 134 11.31 -5.21 15.89
C MET A 134 9.82 -5.12 15.53
N PRO A 135 8.85 -5.42 16.42
CA PRO A 135 7.44 -5.28 16.11
C PRO A 135 7.07 -3.84 15.70
N PHE A 136 7.58 -2.85 16.43
CA PHE A 136 7.29 -1.43 16.14
C PHE A 136 7.97 -0.94 14.87
N ARG A 137 9.23 -1.35 14.61
CA ARG A 137 9.92 -1.05 13.35
C ARG A 137 9.14 -1.55 12.15
N LEU A 138 8.67 -2.78 12.22
CA LEU A 138 7.87 -3.37 11.14
C LEU A 138 6.51 -2.69 11.00
N ALA A 139 5.79 -2.44 12.09
CA ALA A 139 4.49 -1.77 12.05
C ALA A 139 4.60 -0.37 11.42
N LEU A 140 5.60 0.43 11.81
CA LEU A 140 5.84 1.75 11.21
C LEU A 140 6.15 1.62 9.71
N ALA A 141 7.06 0.73 9.32
CA ALA A 141 7.41 0.53 7.91
C ALA A 141 6.21 0.05 7.07
N LEU A 142 5.33 -0.79 7.63
CA LEU A 142 4.11 -1.21 6.95
C LEU A 142 3.10 -0.07 6.77
N GLN A 143 3.09 0.94 7.64
CA GLN A 143 2.22 2.12 7.52
C GLN A 143 2.69 3.12 6.44
N GLU A 144 3.95 3.07 6.05
CA GLU A 144 4.51 3.98 5.05
C GLU A 144 3.86 3.78 3.67
N ALA A 145 3.65 4.89 2.96
CA ALA A 145 3.15 4.86 1.59
C ALA A 145 4.13 4.10 0.68
N ARG A 146 3.59 3.29 -0.23
CA ARG A 146 4.39 2.44 -1.10
C ARG A 146 4.28 2.92 -2.54
N GLU A 147 5.41 3.04 -3.21
CA GLU A 147 5.42 3.30 -4.64
C GLU A 147 4.79 2.11 -5.38
N GLU A 148 3.86 2.40 -6.28
CA GLU A 148 3.27 1.39 -7.15
C GLU A 148 4.17 1.16 -8.36
N PRO A 149 4.21 -0.08 -8.89
CA PRO A 149 4.92 -0.37 -10.14
C PRO A 149 4.46 0.57 -11.26
N SER A 150 5.44 1.14 -11.97
CA SER A 150 5.18 1.98 -13.13
C SER A 150 4.47 1.20 -14.24
N CYS A 151 3.58 1.86 -14.99
CA CYS A 151 2.97 1.29 -16.19
C CYS A 151 4.00 0.92 -17.28
N VAL A 152 5.20 1.51 -17.24
CA VAL A 152 6.34 1.15 -18.08
C VAL A 152 7.45 0.59 -17.19
N LYS A 153 7.62 -0.73 -17.22
CA LYS A 153 8.41 -1.48 -16.23
C LYS A 153 9.90 -1.16 -16.27
N SER A 154 10.49 -1.13 -17.47
CA SER A 154 11.93 -0.93 -17.66
C SER A 154 12.30 0.56 -17.69
N ALA A 155 13.41 0.91 -17.06
CA ALA A 155 14.00 2.25 -17.15
C ALA A 155 14.38 2.63 -18.59
N ILE A 156 14.85 1.66 -19.37
CA ILE A 156 15.22 1.86 -20.78
C ILE A 156 13.97 2.18 -21.61
N ASP A 157 12.87 1.44 -21.39
CA ASP A 157 11.62 1.71 -22.11
C ASP A 157 11.00 3.05 -21.69
N ARG A 158 11.13 3.45 -20.42
CA ARG A 158 10.73 4.80 -19.95
C ARG A 158 11.52 5.90 -20.67
N ALA A 159 12.84 5.73 -20.79
CA ALA A 159 13.69 6.68 -21.50
C ALA A 159 13.38 6.73 -23.01
N TRP A 160 13.19 5.57 -23.64
CA TRP A 160 12.81 5.49 -25.05
C TRP A 160 11.45 6.18 -25.30
N LEU A 161 10.45 5.89 -24.47
CA LEU A 161 9.13 6.48 -24.62
C LEU A 161 9.16 8.00 -24.36
N ALA A 162 9.96 8.46 -23.39
CA ALA A 162 10.16 9.89 -23.16
C ALA A 162 10.76 10.59 -24.40
N ALA A 163 11.73 9.98 -25.07
CA ALA A 163 12.29 10.50 -26.31
C ALA A 163 11.23 10.58 -27.43
N MET A 164 10.41 9.53 -27.59
CA MET A 164 9.30 9.55 -28.55
C MET A 164 8.26 10.61 -28.21
N MET A 165 7.95 10.79 -26.93
CA MET A 165 7.03 11.83 -26.46
C MET A 165 7.56 13.24 -26.73
N ASP A 166 8.87 13.47 -26.57
CA ASP A 166 9.49 14.77 -26.81
C ASP A 166 9.58 15.11 -28.31
N GLY A 167 9.92 14.14 -29.14
CA GLY A 167 10.10 14.30 -30.59
C GLY A 167 8.79 14.28 -31.38
N GLU A 168 8.11 13.13 -31.39
CA GLU A 168 6.92 12.85 -32.22
C GLU A 168 5.60 12.98 -31.43
N GLY A 169 5.70 13.25 -30.12
CA GLY A 169 4.58 13.26 -29.21
C GLY A 169 4.02 14.63 -28.86
N THR A 170 2.92 14.59 -28.11
CA THR A 170 2.30 15.74 -27.48
C THR A 170 1.81 15.38 -26.08
N ILE A 171 1.91 16.35 -25.17
CA ILE A 171 1.22 16.35 -23.87
C ILE A 171 0.29 17.55 -23.90
N GLY A 172 -1.00 17.32 -23.63
CA GLY A 172 -1.99 18.37 -23.74
C GLY A 172 -3.19 18.16 -22.82
N ILE A 173 -4.06 19.16 -22.81
CA ILE A 173 -5.31 19.16 -22.07
C ILE A 173 -6.44 19.44 -23.06
N ARG A 174 -7.47 18.58 -23.06
CA ARG A 174 -8.72 18.86 -23.76
C ARG A 174 -9.71 19.50 -22.81
N ARG A 175 -10.42 20.51 -23.33
CA ARG A 175 -11.61 21.09 -22.73
C ARG A 175 -12.85 20.45 -23.37
N PHE A 176 -13.87 20.16 -22.57
CA PHE A 176 -15.18 19.71 -23.04
C PHE A 176 -16.27 20.26 -22.14
N ASP A 177 -17.48 20.37 -22.66
CA ASP A 177 -18.61 20.87 -21.89
C ASP A 177 -19.14 19.74 -20.99
N SER A 178 -19.10 19.91 -19.67
CA SER A 178 -19.67 18.94 -18.74
C SER A 178 -21.13 19.28 -18.44
N TYR A 179 -22.01 19.06 -19.43
CA TYR A 179 -23.44 19.24 -19.27
C TYR A 179 -24.11 17.96 -18.74
N ARG A 180 -25.04 18.09 -17.78
CA ARG A 180 -25.88 16.99 -17.28
C ARG A 180 -27.33 17.49 -17.15
N GLU A 181 -28.05 17.48 -18.26
CA GLU A 181 -29.44 17.93 -18.40
C GLU A 181 -30.39 17.27 -17.37
N GLU A 182 -30.23 15.96 -17.16
CA GLU A 182 -31.13 15.14 -16.33
C GLU A 182 -31.08 15.42 -14.82
N ARG A 183 -30.13 16.24 -14.33
CA ARG A 183 -29.89 16.42 -12.89
C ARG A 183 -29.91 17.86 -12.40
N GLY A 184 -30.38 18.82 -13.22
CA GLY A 184 -30.40 20.25 -12.85
C GLY A 184 -29.00 20.81 -12.53
N ALA A 185 -27.95 20.23 -13.11
CA ALA A 185 -26.57 20.52 -12.75
C ALA A 185 -26.02 21.76 -13.49
N VAL A 186 -25.24 22.57 -12.76
CA VAL A 186 -24.56 23.78 -13.26
C VAL A 186 -23.59 23.44 -14.39
N TYR A 187 -23.65 24.19 -15.50
CA TYR A 187 -22.69 24.12 -16.60
C TYR A 187 -21.28 24.47 -16.11
N GLN A 188 -20.32 23.56 -16.29
CA GLN A 188 -18.91 23.80 -16.01
C GLN A 188 -18.01 23.15 -17.08
N ASP A 189 -16.85 23.74 -17.32
CA ASP A 189 -15.84 23.15 -18.20
C ASP A 189 -15.24 21.90 -17.56
N GLY A 190 -15.20 20.81 -18.32
CA GLY A 190 -14.42 19.62 -18.03
C GLY A 190 -13.04 19.69 -18.69
N PHE A 191 -12.02 19.25 -17.98
CA PHE A 191 -10.65 19.22 -18.48
C PHE A 191 -10.04 17.82 -18.32
N VAL A 192 -9.51 17.26 -19.41
CA VAL A 192 -8.91 15.93 -19.44
C VAL A 192 -7.51 16.00 -20.05
N VAL A 193 -6.53 15.47 -19.32
CA VAL A 193 -5.16 15.27 -19.79
C VAL A 193 -5.15 14.24 -20.91
N TYR A 194 -4.32 14.46 -21.91
CA TYR A 194 -4.01 13.47 -22.93
C TYR A 194 -2.54 13.51 -23.31
N THR A 195 -2.05 12.36 -23.79
CA THR A 195 -0.79 12.30 -24.52
C THR A 195 -1.01 11.52 -25.80
N ALA A 196 -0.31 11.89 -26.86
CA ALA A 196 -0.37 11.17 -28.11
C ALA A 196 0.99 11.19 -28.82
N ILE A 197 1.28 10.12 -29.54
CA ILE A 197 2.40 10.00 -30.47
C ILE A 197 1.80 9.71 -31.84
N ALA A 198 2.24 10.44 -32.86
CA ALA A 198 1.83 10.20 -34.24
C ALA A 198 3.06 9.91 -35.09
N ASN A 199 2.96 8.92 -35.97
CA ASN A 199 4.07 8.56 -36.85
C ASN A 199 3.53 7.97 -38.15
N ASN A 200 4.37 7.85 -39.17
CA ASN A 200 4.06 7.14 -40.41
C ASN A 200 4.37 5.65 -40.31
N ASP A 201 5.12 5.24 -39.29
CA ASP A 201 5.40 3.85 -38.97
C ASP A 201 4.48 3.35 -37.84
N VAL A 202 3.74 2.28 -38.09
CA VAL A 202 2.82 1.68 -37.13
C VAL A 202 3.57 0.82 -36.09
N GLU A 203 4.70 0.23 -36.45
CA GLU A 203 5.48 -0.65 -35.55
C GLU A 203 6.03 0.13 -34.35
N LEU A 204 6.40 1.39 -34.57
CA LEU A 204 6.79 2.32 -33.51
C LEU A 204 5.66 2.53 -32.50
N LEU A 205 4.41 2.64 -32.97
CA LEU A 205 3.24 2.82 -32.12
C LEU A 205 2.83 1.52 -31.43
N ASP A 206 2.99 0.37 -32.10
CA ASP A 206 2.76 -0.94 -31.51
C ASP A 206 3.76 -1.22 -30.37
N ARG A 207 5.00 -0.74 -30.48
CA ARG A 207 5.94 -0.75 -29.35
C ARG A 207 5.43 0.07 -28.17
N CYS A 208 4.82 1.23 -28.40
CA CYS A 208 4.21 2.02 -27.31
C CYS A 208 3.12 1.22 -26.59
N VAL A 209 2.28 0.50 -27.35
CA VAL A 209 1.25 -0.38 -26.78
C VAL A 209 1.88 -1.54 -26.02
N GLN A 210 2.93 -2.17 -26.56
CA GLN A 210 3.60 -3.31 -25.94
C GLN A 210 4.23 -2.97 -24.59
N ILE A 211 4.96 -1.84 -24.50
CA ILE A 211 5.69 -1.47 -23.27
C ILE A 211 4.79 -0.88 -22.18
N THR A 212 3.64 -0.31 -22.57
CA THR A 212 2.68 0.28 -21.62
C THR A 212 1.53 -0.66 -21.28
N GLY A 213 1.17 -1.58 -22.18
CA GLY A 213 -0.10 -2.33 -22.13
C GLY A 213 -1.35 -1.46 -22.37
N LEU A 214 -1.20 -0.23 -22.86
CA LEU A 214 -2.27 0.77 -22.94
C LEU A 214 -2.55 1.24 -24.38
N GLY A 215 -3.82 1.51 -24.64
CA GLY A 215 -4.27 2.10 -25.90
C GLY A 215 -4.15 1.15 -27.09
N LYS A 216 -4.16 1.72 -28.30
CA LYS A 216 -3.90 1.00 -29.56
C LYS A 216 -3.46 1.98 -30.64
N ALA A 217 -2.61 1.52 -31.56
CA ALA A 217 -2.31 2.28 -32.77
C ALA A 217 -3.57 2.38 -33.65
N ARG A 218 -3.81 3.55 -34.24
CA ARG A 218 -4.94 3.78 -35.15
C ARG A 218 -4.50 4.62 -36.34
N VAL A 219 -5.14 4.40 -37.49
CA VAL A 219 -5.01 5.33 -38.62
C VAL A 219 -5.53 6.70 -38.19
N LYS A 220 -4.67 7.71 -38.30
CA LYS A 220 -4.99 9.11 -38.00
C LYS A 220 -5.42 9.84 -39.26
N ASN A 221 -4.62 9.74 -40.33
CA ASN A 221 -4.92 10.27 -41.66
C ASN A 221 -4.48 9.25 -42.72
N LYS A 222 -5.29 9.04 -43.76
CA LYS A 222 -4.89 8.21 -44.91
C LYS A 222 -4.17 9.05 -45.97
N ALA A 223 -3.32 8.42 -46.77
CA ALA A 223 -2.80 9.01 -47.99
C ALA A 223 -3.94 9.50 -48.89
N GLY A 224 -3.76 10.69 -49.49
CA GLY A 224 -4.75 11.35 -50.33
C GLY A 224 -5.76 12.22 -49.58
N VAL A 225 -5.87 12.12 -48.24
CA VAL A 225 -6.75 13.02 -47.48
C VAL A 225 -6.16 14.44 -47.50
N VAL A 226 -6.99 15.41 -47.89
CA VAL A 226 -6.63 16.84 -47.95
C VAL A 226 -7.00 17.51 -46.64
N ASP A 227 -6.05 18.17 -46.01
CA ASP A 227 -6.29 18.90 -44.76
C ASP A 227 -6.97 20.27 -44.98
N SER A 228 -7.31 20.97 -43.89
CA SER A 228 -7.96 22.29 -43.96
C SER A 228 -7.11 23.39 -44.62
N ARG A 229 -5.82 23.11 -44.89
CA ARG A 229 -4.91 24.01 -45.61
C ARG A 229 -4.82 23.66 -47.10
N GLY A 230 -5.58 22.66 -47.57
CA GLY A 230 -5.56 22.19 -48.96
C GLY A 230 -4.40 21.26 -49.28
N ILE A 231 -3.70 20.71 -48.29
CA ILE A 231 -2.52 19.85 -48.49
C ILE A 231 -2.92 18.38 -48.41
N ALA A 232 -2.68 17.63 -49.49
CA ALA A 232 -2.92 16.18 -49.53
C ALA A 232 -1.82 15.39 -48.81
N ALA A 233 -2.21 14.48 -47.92
CA ALA A 233 -1.28 13.59 -47.24
C ALA A 233 -0.62 12.62 -48.24
N LYS A 234 0.71 12.56 -48.28
CA LYS A 234 1.46 11.67 -49.18
C LYS A 234 1.52 10.21 -48.71
N ARG A 235 1.35 9.99 -47.41
CA ARG A 235 1.47 8.68 -46.75
C ARG A 235 0.42 8.57 -45.66
N ASP A 236 0.12 7.33 -45.30
CA ASP A 236 -0.67 7.05 -44.11
C ASP A 236 0.06 7.54 -42.86
N CYS A 237 -0.69 8.16 -41.97
CA CYS A 237 -0.23 8.60 -40.67
C CYS A 237 -1.08 7.89 -39.61
N TYR A 238 -0.41 7.35 -38.61
CA TYR A 238 -0.99 6.62 -37.51
C TYR A 238 -0.85 7.44 -36.21
N GLY A 239 -1.63 7.09 -35.21
CA GLY A 239 -1.57 7.71 -33.89
C GLY A 239 -1.87 6.73 -32.77
N TRP A 240 -1.10 6.84 -31.69
CA TRP A 240 -1.36 6.23 -30.40
C TRP A 240 -1.69 7.35 -29.42
N ARG A 241 -2.88 7.30 -28.82
CA ARG A 241 -3.40 8.35 -27.94
C ARG A 241 -3.96 7.74 -26.67
N LEU A 242 -3.58 8.33 -25.54
CA LEU A 242 -4.15 8.06 -24.23
C LEU A 242 -4.81 9.33 -23.69
N ASP A 243 -5.89 9.16 -22.95
CA ASP A 243 -6.61 10.23 -22.26
C ASP A 243 -6.80 9.85 -20.77
N GLY A 244 -6.97 10.84 -19.90
CA GLY A 244 -7.26 10.64 -18.48
C GLY A 244 -6.13 9.92 -17.75
N ASN A 245 -6.48 8.97 -16.87
CA ASN A 245 -5.52 8.29 -15.98
C ASN A 245 -4.38 7.60 -16.76
N GLY A 246 -4.69 6.92 -17.87
CA GLY A 246 -3.66 6.25 -18.68
C GLY A 246 -2.62 7.21 -19.24
N ALA A 247 -3.04 8.42 -19.64
CA ALA A 247 -2.11 9.46 -20.08
C ALA A 247 -1.21 9.95 -18.93
N VAL A 248 -1.81 10.21 -17.77
CA VAL A 248 -1.07 10.70 -16.59
C VAL A 248 -0.09 9.65 -16.07
N ASP A 249 -0.46 8.37 -16.08
CA ASP A 249 0.40 7.27 -15.63
C ASP A 249 1.64 7.13 -16.53
N VAL A 250 1.47 7.29 -17.86
CA VAL A 250 2.61 7.33 -18.80
C VAL A 250 3.45 8.60 -18.61
N ILE A 251 2.84 9.76 -18.43
CA ILE A 251 3.55 11.02 -18.17
C ILE A 251 4.41 10.91 -16.90
N ARG A 252 3.85 10.36 -15.81
CA ARG A 252 4.58 10.08 -14.56
C ARG A 252 5.78 9.17 -14.81
N ALA A 253 5.59 8.08 -15.56
CA ALA A 253 6.65 7.14 -15.88
C ALA A 253 7.79 7.78 -16.68
N CYS A 254 7.46 8.60 -17.68
CA CYS A 254 8.46 9.21 -18.56
C CYS A 254 9.11 10.47 -17.98
N TYR A 255 8.48 11.13 -16.99
CA TYR A 255 8.90 12.44 -16.48
C TYR A 255 10.39 12.58 -16.13
N PRO A 256 11.02 11.61 -15.44
CA PRO A 256 12.45 11.71 -15.12
C PRO A 256 13.35 11.84 -16.36
N TYR A 257 12.90 11.35 -17.52
CA TYR A 257 13.65 11.29 -18.78
C TYR A 257 13.20 12.33 -19.82
N LEU A 258 12.10 13.05 -19.57
CA LEU A 258 11.65 14.12 -20.47
C LEU A 258 12.65 15.30 -20.45
N ILE A 259 12.81 15.96 -21.58
CA ILE A 259 13.64 17.14 -21.75
C ILE A 259 12.78 18.29 -22.26
N ALA A 260 12.24 18.17 -23.47
CA ALA A 260 11.56 19.27 -24.16
C ALA A 260 10.16 19.55 -23.59
N LYS A 261 9.47 18.51 -23.12
CA LYS A 261 8.08 18.60 -22.67
C LYS A 261 7.89 18.50 -21.16
N LYS A 262 8.94 18.75 -20.36
CA LYS A 262 8.88 18.76 -18.88
C LYS A 262 7.83 19.75 -18.34
N LYS A 263 7.77 20.97 -18.88
CA LYS A 263 6.76 21.97 -18.44
C LYS A 263 5.33 21.47 -18.68
N GLN A 264 5.06 20.90 -19.85
CA GLN A 264 3.76 20.32 -20.19
C GLN A 264 3.40 19.16 -19.26
N ALA A 265 4.37 18.32 -18.90
CA ALA A 265 4.17 17.23 -17.95
C ALA A 265 3.77 17.72 -16.55
N CYS A 266 4.45 18.74 -16.01
CA CYS A 266 4.08 19.34 -14.71
C CYS A 266 2.67 19.94 -14.73
N ILE A 267 2.32 20.67 -15.80
CA ILE A 267 0.97 21.25 -15.95
C ILE A 267 -0.10 20.16 -16.03
N ALA A 268 0.14 19.14 -16.86
CA ALA A 268 -0.79 18.01 -17.03
C ALA A 268 -0.97 17.22 -15.73
N TYR A 269 0.11 16.93 -15.00
CA TYR A 269 0.07 16.28 -13.71
C TYR A 269 -0.68 17.10 -12.66
N THR A 270 -0.43 18.40 -12.59
CA THR A 270 -1.12 19.28 -11.66
C THR A 270 -2.63 19.32 -11.95
N LEU A 271 -3.02 19.31 -13.23
CA LEU A 271 -4.44 19.18 -13.59
C LEU A 271 -5.06 17.87 -13.05
N ASP A 272 -4.34 16.74 -13.10
CA ASP A 272 -4.82 15.47 -12.52
C ASP A 272 -5.05 15.59 -11.00
N VAL A 273 -4.12 16.22 -10.28
CA VAL A 273 -4.25 16.50 -8.84
C VAL A 273 -5.48 17.37 -8.56
N LEU A 274 -5.63 18.48 -9.30
CA LEU A 274 -6.79 19.37 -9.17
C LEU A 274 -8.10 18.65 -9.53
N ASN A 275 -8.08 17.76 -10.52
CA ASN A 275 -9.24 16.97 -10.92
C ASN A 275 -9.69 16.03 -9.79
N LYS A 276 -8.76 15.35 -9.12
CA LYS A 276 -9.03 14.47 -7.96
C LYS A 276 -9.53 15.25 -6.76
N ALA A 277 -8.86 16.35 -6.38
CA ALA A 277 -9.28 17.21 -5.28
C ALA A 277 -10.73 17.71 -5.45
N GLY A 278 -11.13 18.06 -6.67
CA GLY A 278 -12.51 18.50 -6.94
C GLY A 278 -13.54 17.37 -6.91
N LYS A 279 -13.13 16.11 -7.13
CA LYS A 279 -14.00 14.93 -6.91
C LYS A 279 -14.18 14.65 -5.42
N GLU A 280 -13.16 14.89 -4.59
CA GLU A 280 -13.25 14.71 -3.14
C GLU A 280 -14.09 15.81 -2.47
N ALA A 281 -13.88 17.07 -2.90
CA ALA A 281 -14.65 18.22 -2.38
C ALA A 281 -16.13 18.19 -2.79
N ARG A 282 -16.44 17.64 -3.98
CA ARG A 282 -17.81 17.36 -4.42
C ARG A 282 -18.19 15.93 -4.04
N GLY A 283 -18.95 15.74 -2.97
CA GLY A 283 -19.92 14.63 -3.01
C GLY A 283 -20.67 14.68 -4.36
N TRP A 284 -20.88 13.53 -5.03
CA TRP A 284 -21.18 13.31 -6.47
C TRP A 284 -22.12 14.29 -7.23
N GLN A 285 -22.78 15.24 -6.56
CA GLN A 285 -23.81 16.14 -7.06
C GLN A 285 -23.51 17.65 -6.93
N LYS A 286 -22.49 18.11 -6.19
CA LYS A 286 -22.21 19.56 -6.00
C LYS A 286 -21.38 20.17 -7.12
N PRO A 287 -21.35 21.51 -7.36
CA PRO A 287 -20.46 22.20 -8.31
C PRO A 287 -18.97 22.27 -7.85
N VAL A 288 -18.01 22.48 -8.76
CA VAL A 288 -16.57 22.51 -8.42
C VAL A 288 -16.34 23.89 -7.84
N PRO A 289 -15.60 24.03 -6.72
CA PRO A 289 -15.28 25.34 -6.18
C PRO A 289 -14.68 26.27 -7.24
N PRO A 290 -15.14 27.54 -7.37
CA PRO A 290 -14.71 28.46 -8.41
C PRO A 290 -13.19 28.63 -8.50
N GLU A 291 -12.49 28.70 -7.36
CA GLU A 291 -11.02 28.80 -7.31
C GLU A 291 -10.34 27.59 -7.96
N LEU A 292 -10.84 26.38 -7.67
CA LEU A 292 -10.29 25.16 -8.25
C LEU A 292 -10.56 25.09 -9.75
N GLN A 293 -11.74 25.53 -10.18
CA GLN A 293 -12.11 25.60 -11.59
C GLN A 293 -11.21 26.57 -12.36
N GLU A 294 -10.87 27.72 -11.77
CA GLU A 294 -9.95 28.68 -12.36
C GLU A 294 -8.54 28.12 -12.51
N LYS A 295 -8.00 27.42 -11.50
CA LYS A 295 -6.70 26.74 -11.61
C LYS A 295 -6.67 25.70 -12.74
N ARG A 296 -7.77 24.97 -12.93
CA ARG A 296 -7.89 24.00 -14.04
C ARG A 296 -7.89 24.70 -15.41
N ARG A 297 -8.61 25.82 -15.54
CA ARG A 297 -8.61 26.66 -16.74
C ARG A 297 -7.21 27.20 -17.04
N LEU A 298 -6.50 27.71 -16.03
CA LEU A 298 -5.12 28.18 -16.17
C LEU A 298 -4.18 27.06 -16.64
N CYS A 299 -4.32 25.83 -16.14
CA CYS A 299 -3.54 24.69 -16.64
C CYS A 299 -3.75 24.47 -18.15
N TRP A 300 -5.00 24.52 -18.61
CA TRP A 300 -5.34 24.37 -20.01
C TRP A 300 -4.75 25.49 -20.89
N GLU A 301 -4.78 26.74 -20.42
CA GLU A 301 -4.17 27.87 -21.13
C GLU A 301 -2.64 27.76 -21.18
N MET A 302 -2.01 27.45 -20.05
CA MET A 302 -0.54 27.30 -19.96
C MET A 302 -0.04 26.18 -20.86
N VAL A 303 -0.68 25.00 -20.88
CA VAL A 303 -0.21 23.89 -21.73
C VAL A 303 -0.35 24.24 -23.22
N LYS A 304 -1.38 25.01 -23.59
CA LYS A 304 -1.58 25.48 -24.96
C LYS A 304 -0.45 26.42 -25.38
N LYS A 305 -0.12 27.41 -24.54
CA LYS A 305 1.01 28.33 -24.75
C LYS A 305 2.35 27.59 -24.86
N CYS A 306 2.60 26.64 -23.95
CA CYS A 306 3.79 25.77 -24.03
C CYS A 306 3.88 25.03 -25.37
N ASN A 307 2.77 24.47 -25.85
CA ASN A 307 2.73 23.76 -27.14
C ASN A 307 2.84 24.69 -28.36
N GLN A 308 2.54 25.98 -28.20
CA GLN A 308 2.76 27.03 -29.19
C GLN A 308 4.17 27.65 -29.10
N ARG A 309 5.04 27.14 -28.21
CA ARG A 309 6.39 27.64 -27.93
C ARG A 309 6.41 29.08 -27.39
N GLU A 310 5.32 29.52 -26.78
CA GLU A 310 5.28 30.78 -26.05
C GLU A 310 5.99 30.62 -24.69
N PRO A 311 6.63 31.69 -24.17
CA PRO A 311 7.20 31.66 -22.82
C PRO A 311 6.07 31.51 -21.79
N VAL A 312 6.22 30.54 -20.89
CA VAL A 312 5.30 30.28 -19.79
C VAL A 312 6.10 30.13 -18.50
N ASP A 313 5.77 30.99 -17.54
CA ASP A 313 6.24 30.92 -16.16
C ASP A 313 5.25 30.07 -15.36
N LEU A 314 5.76 29.03 -14.70
CA LEU A 314 4.93 28.12 -13.92
C LEU A 314 4.67 28.71 -12.54
N PRO A 315 3.39 28.86 -12.12
CA PRO A 315 3.06 29.25 -10.75
C PRO A 315 3.58 28.26 -9.72
N SER A 316 3.79 28.70 -8.47
CA SER A 316 4.32 27.89 -7.38
C SER A 316 3.44 26.69 -6.97
N TRP A 317 2.16 26.69 -7.35
CA TRP A 317 1.24 25.57 -7.10
C TRP A 317 1.30 24.48 -8.18
N ILE A 318 2.10 24.65 -9.23
CA ILE A 318 2.36 23.60 -10.21
C ILE A 318 3.33 22.59 -9.60
N GLU A 319 2.93 21.33 -9.59
CA GLU A 319 3.72 20.22 -9.03
C GLU A 319 4.45 19.44 -10.13
N GLU A 320 5.64 18.95 -9.78
CA GLU A 320 6.33 17.95 -10.58
C GLU A 320 5.64 16.58 -10.47
N PRO A 321 5.56 15.81 -11.57
CA PRO A 321 5.02 14.46 -11.54
C PRO A 321 5.77 13.55 -10.56
N LYS A 322 5.05 13.07 -9.55
CA LYS A 322 5.54 12.09 -8.58
C LYS A 322 5.22 10.66 -9.04
N PRO A 323 6.07 9.66 -8.69
CA PRO A 323 5.72 8.25 -8.85
C PRO A 323 4.34 7.97 -8.28
N LYS A 324 3.63 7.05 -8.91
CA LYS A 324 2.34 6.61 -8.38
C LYS A 324 2.60 5.87 -7.08
N SER A 325 1.82 6.15 -6.05
CA SER A 325 1.93 5.49 -4.76
C SER A 325 0.56 5.10 -4.22
N ARG A 326 0.56 4.07 -3.38
CA ARG A 326 -0.56 3.62 -2.57
C ARG A 326 -0.28 3.94 -1.10
N PRO A 327 -1.30 4.15 -0.25
CA PRO A 327 -1.09 4.19 1.18
C PRO A 327 -0.50 2.86 1.68
N GLY A 328 0.20 2.93 2.82
CA GLY A 328 0.60 1.73 3.55
C GLY A 328 -0.59 1.04 4.22
N TRP A 329 -0.29 0.02 5.00
CA TRP A 329 -1.27 -0.69 5.81
C TRP A 329 -1.81 0.20 6.93
N TYR A 330 -3.10 0.07 7.22
CA TYR A 330 -3.67 0.54 8.46
C TYR A 330 -3.33 -0.45 9.58
N VAL A 331 -2.58 -0.02 10.58
CA VAL A 331 -2.46 -0.76 11.85
C VAL A 331 -3.71 -0.43 12.68
N ARG A 332 -4.67 -1.35 12.71
CA ARG A 332 -5.99 -1.15 13.32
C ARG A 332 -6.02 -1.45 14.81
N SER A 333 -5.19 -2.39 15.25
CA SER A 333 -5.05 -2.74 16.65
C SER A 333 -3.68 -3.36 16.88
N ASP A 334 -3.05 -2.99 17.99
CA ASP A 334 -2.00 -3.78 18.62
C ASP A 334 -2.66 -4.63 19.70
N ILE A 335 -2.64 -5.94 19.49
CA ILE A 335 -3.27 -6.92 20.35
C ILE A 335 -2.18 -7.59 21.17
N CYS A 336 -2.32 -7.53 22.48
CA CYS A 336 -1.45 -8.26 23.41
C CYS A 336 -1.90 -9.71 23.47
N TRP A 337 -1.11 -10.61 22.86
CA TRP A 337 -1.27 -12.04 23.08
C TRP A 337 -0.57 -12.43 24.38
N ALA A 338 -1.33 -12.50 25.47
CA ALA A 338 -0.86 -12.96 26.77
C ALA A 338 -0.85 -14.50 26.84
N LYS A 339 0.34 -15.09 26.89
CA LYS A 339 0.53 -16.55 26.93
C LYS A 339 0.05 -17.08 28.28
N LYS A 340 -0.82 -18.09 28.28
CA LYS A 340 -1.31 -18.73 29.53
C LYS A 340 -0.21 -19.51 30.27
N SER A 341 0.74 -20.06 29.53
CA SER A 341 1.85 -20.85 30.07
C SER A 341 3.15 -20.44 29.36
N PRO A 342 3.72 -19.27 29.70
CA PRO A 342 4.93 -18.79 29.05
C PRO A 342 6.12 -19.68 29.44
N MET A 343 6.98 -19.97 28.46
CA MET A 343 8.21 -20.72 28.70
C MET A 343 9.15 -19.93 29.63
N PRO A 344 9.77 -20.57 30.63
CA PRO A 344 10.78 -19.92 31.46
C PRO A 344 11.97 -19.45 30.63
N GLU A 345 12.43 -18.22 30.85
CA GLU A 345 13.68 -17.72 30.29
C GLU A 345 14.79 -17.77 31.34
N SER A 346 16.00 -18.11 30.93
CA SER A 346 17.19 -18.12 31.79
C SER A 346 17.77 -16.71 31.95
N VAL A 347 16.94 -15.77 32.42
CA VAL A 347 17.26 -14.34 32.54
C VAL A 347 17.01 -13.88 33.98
N THR A 348 17.94 -13.10 34.54
CA THR A 348 17.89 -12.68 35.96
C THR A 348 17.83 -11.15 36.14
N ASP A 349 18.03 -10.38 35.09
CA ASP A 349 18.18 -8.92 35.12
C ASP A 349 17.03 -8.15 34.46
N ARG A 350 15.96 -8.85 34.06
CA ARG A 350 14.69 -8.29 33.59
C ARG A 350 13.54 -9.29 33.77
N PRO A 351 12.27 -8.85 33.68
CA PRO A 351 11.14 -9.76 33.55
C PRO A 351 11.27 -10.66 32.32
N THR A 352 10.80 -11.90 32.44
CA THR A 352 10.66 -12.83 31.30
C THR A 352 9.51 -12.37 30.40
N SER A 353 9.61 -12.62 29.09
CA SER A 353 8.54 -12.27 28.16
C SER A 353 7.40 -13.28 28.29
N ALA A 354 6.21 -12.77 28.61
CA ALA A 354 5.00 -13.57 28.76
C ALA A 354 3.94 -13.27 27.70
N TRP A 355 4.25 -12.40 26.73
CA TRP A 355 3.29 -11.98 25.72
C TRP A 355 3.97 -11.57 24.40
N GLU A 356 3.19 -11.53 23.32
CA GLU A 356 3.63 -11.14 21.97
C GLU A 356 2.64 -10.15 21.32
N HIS A 357 3.11 -9.42 20.30
CA HIS A 357 2.28 -8.50 19.54
C HIS A 357 1.56 -9.25 18.41
N ILE A 358 0.24 -9.10 18.33
CA ILE A 358 -0.54 -9.42 17.13
C ILE A 358 -1.05 -8.10 16.55
N PHE A 359 -0.51 -7.69 15.41
CA PHE A 359 -1.04 -6.54 14.69
C PHE A 359 -2.22 -6.96 13.83
N LEU A 360 -3.36 -6.27 14.01
CA LEU A 360 -4.47 -6.31 13.06
C LEU A 360 -4.25 -5.24 12.00
N LEU A 361 -4.02 -5.67 10.76
CA LEU A 361 -3.73 -4.82 9.62
C LEU A 361 -4.90 -4.84 8.62
N SER A 362 -5.17 -3.71 7.96
CA SER A 362 -6.14 -3.61 6.86
C SER A 362 -5.67 -2.65 5.77
N LYS A 363 -6.25 -2.76 4.56
CA LYS A 363 -5.95 -1.85 3.43
C LYS A 363 -6.63 -0.49 3.52
N GLN A 364 -7.74 -0.43 4.24
CA GLN A 364 -8.60 0.75 4.34
C GLN A 364 -9.29 0.84 5.70
N ALA A 365 -9.83 2.02 6.00
CA ALA A 365 -10.45 2.31 7.28
C ALA A 365 -11.74 1.50 7.54
N LYS A 366 -12.45 1.07 6.49
CA LYS A 366 -13.63 0.22 6.54
C LYS A 366 -13.27 -1.13 5.93
N TYR A 367 -13.33 -2.19 6.72
CA TYR A 367 -12.93 -3.54 6.34
C TYR A 367 -13.83 -4.56 7.06
N PHE A 368 -13.79 -5.81 6.61
CA PHE A 368 -14.52 -6.90 7.22
C PHE A 368 -13.79 -7.41 8.46
N TYR A 369 -14.47 -7.40 9.59
CA TYR A 369 -14.05 -8.01 10.85
C TYR A 369 -15.29 -8.63 11.47
N ASP A 370 -15.27 -9.95 11.67
CA ASP A 370 -16.40 -10.69 12.20
C ASP A 370 -16.51 -10.49 13.72
N ALA A 371 -17.03 -9.32 14.11
CA ALA A 371 -17.22 -8.95 15.51
C ALA A 371 -18.26 -9.84 16.21
N GLU A 372 -19.15 -10.50 15.46
CA GLU A 372 -20.15 -11.40 16.03
C GLU A 372 -19.52 -12.75 16.41
N ALA A 373 -18.65 -13.29 15.55
CA ALA A 373 -17.94 -14.54 15.83
C ALA A 373 -17.08 -14.50 17.10
N VAL A 374 -16.59 -13.31 17.46
CA VAL A 374 -15.70 -13.10 18.62
C VAL A 374 -16.35 -12.32 19.76
N ARG A 375 -17.67 -12.13 19.71
CA ARG A 375 -18.43 -11.33 20.67
C ARG A 375 -18.36 -11.94 22.07
N GLU A 376 -17.95 -11.15 23.04
CA GLU A 376 -17.94 -11.56 24.44
C GLU A 376 -19.37 -11.50 25.01
N PRO A 377 -19.81 -12.51 25.79
CA PRO A 377 -21.11 -12.46 26.44
C PRO A 377 -21.17 -11.29 27.44
N ASP A 378 -22.36 -10.69 27.58
CA ASP A 378 -22.58 -9.62 28.55
C ASP A 378 -22.38 -10.18 29.98
N LYS A 379 -21.47 -9.58 30.74
CA LYS A 379 -21.18 -9.96 32.13
C LYS A 379 -22.22 -9.40 33.12
N GLY A 380 -23.22 -8.65 32.66
CA GLY A 380 -24.35 -8.17 33.48
C GLY A 380 -23.98 -7.09 34.50
N THR A 381 -22.71 -6.69 34.58
CA THR A 381 -22.19 -5.64 35.47
C THR A 381 -22.13 -4.29 34.74
N GLN A 382 -23.29 -3.74 34.37
CA GLN A 382 -23.33 -2.36 33.88
C GLN A 382 -23.53 -1.41 35.07
N HIS A 383 -22.58 -0.49 35.24
CA HIS A 383 -22.78 0.65 36.13
C HIS A 383 -23.74 1.64 35.45
N HIS A 384 -24.70 2.15 36.21
CA HIS A 384 -25.49 3.31 35.81
C HIS A 384 -24.51 4.45 35.46
N ARG A 385 -24.39 4.75 34.17
CA ARG A 385 -23.75 5.99 33.73
C ARG A 385 -24.74 7.11 34.00
N ASN A 386 -24.71 7.65 35.21
CA ASN A 386 -25.24 8.99 35.44
C ASN A 386 -24.37 9.92 34.61
N VAL A 387 -24.85 10.30 33.43
CA VAL A 387 -24.32 11.46 32.72
C VAL A 387 -24.77 12.66 33.54
N THR A 388 -24.03 12.98 34.61
CA THR A 388 -24.19 14.24 35.32
C THR A 388 -24.02 15.34 34.28
N SER A 389 -25.06 16.17 34.15
CA SER A 389 -25.14 17.38 33.31
C SER A 389 -23.76 17.98 33.05
N GLY A 390 -23.18 17.66 31.89
CA GLY A 390 -21.85 18.14 31.52
C GLY A 390 -21.86 19.65 31.32
N ALA A 391 -20.83 20.31 31.85
CA ALA A 391 -20.56 21.72 31.56
C ALA A 391 -20.45 21.94 30.02
N PRO A 392 -20.79 23.14 29.51
CA PRO A 392 -20.74 23.45 28.09
C PRO A 392 -19.37 23.11 27.48
N SER A 393 -19.35 22.40 26.35
CA SER A 393 -18.15 22.15 25.57
C SER A 393 -18.02 23.22 24.48
N LEU A 394 -16.82 23.80 24.37
CA LEU A 394 -16.44 24.74 23.31
C LEU A 394 -16.30 23.99 21.98
N GLU A 395 -16.99 24.47 20.96
CA GLU A 395 -16.77 23.99 19.60
C GLU A 395 -15.47 24.54 19.00
N PRO A 396 -14.88 23.84 18.00
CA PRO A 396 -13.78 24.36 17.20
C PRO A 396 -14.09 25.70 16.51
N SER A 397 -15.38 26.03 16.33
CA SER A 397 -15.89 27.29 15.77
C SER A 397 -15.98 28.44 16.79
N GLY A 398 -15.67 28.20 18.07
CA GLY A 398 -15.73 29.20 19.14
C GLY A 398 -17.12 29.38 19.78
N GLY A 399 -18.13 28.63 19.36
CA GLY A 399 -19.46 28.61 19.99
C GLY A 399 -19.55 27.64 21.18
N LEU A 400 -20.34 27.98 22.19
CA LEU A 400 -20.70 27.07 23.28
C LEU A 400 -21.88 26.19 22.84
N LYS A 401 -21.72 24.85 22.84
CA LYS A 401 -22.87 23.95 22.70
C LYS A 401 -23.77 24.02 23.94
N PRO A 402 -25.10 24.01 23.80
CA PRO A 402 -25.98 23.80 24.95
C PRO A 402 -25.71 22.42 25.56
N ALA A 403 -25.83 22.32 26.89
CA ALA A 403 -25.66 21.05 27.60
C ALA A 403 -26.64 20.01 27.04
N HIS A 404 -26.17 18.78 26.81
CA HIS A 404 -27.06 17.68 26.41
C HIS A 404 -28.19 17.54 27.44
N GLY A 405 -29.44 17.67 26.98
CA GLY A 405 -30.61 17.42 27.82
C GLY A 405 -30.56 16.00 28.39
N SER A 406 -30.82 15.85 29.68
CA SER A 406 -30.75 14.58 30.40
C SER A 406 -31.69 13.55 29.76
N LEU A 407 -31.14 12.58 29.04
CA LEU A 407 -31.83 11.34 28.72
C LEU A 407 -31.73 10.42 29.94
N TRP A 408 -32.72 10.49 30.82
CA TRP A 408 -32.99 9.42 31.79
C TRP A 408 -33.56 8.22 31.04
N GLY A 409 -32.70 7.51 30.31
CA GLY A 409 -33.01 6.20 29.75
C GLY A 409 -32.35 5.14 30.63
N THR A 410 -33.12 4.20 31.16
CA THR A 410 -32.56 2.88 31.48
C THR A 410 -31.88 2.38 30.20
N PRO A 411 -30.59 2.01 30.22
CA PRO A 411 -30.01 1.31 29.08
C PRO A 411 -30.84 0.04 28.89
N GLU A 412 -31.69 0.01 27.85
CA GLU A 412 -32.31 -1.25 27.45
C GLU A 412 -31.17 -2.22 27.20
N LYS A 413 -31.24 -3.39 27.86
CA LYS A 413 -30.34 -4.50 27.57
C LYS A 413 -30.56 -4.86 26.11
N ASN A 414 -29.68 -4.41 25.23
CA ASN A 414 -29.67 -4.87 23.85
C ASN A 414 -29.32 -6.37 23.76
N GLY A 415 -28.83 -6.99 24.84
CA GLY A 415 -28.62 -8.45 24.95
C GLY A 415 -27.52 -8.98 24.03
N GLN A 416 -26.82 -8.07 23.35
CA GLN A 416 -25.88 -8.40 22.28
C GLN A 416 -24.45 -8.60 22.79
N GLY A 417 -24.13 -8.57 24.08
CA GLY A 417 -22.74 -8.75 24.54
C GLY A 417 -21.81 -7.59 24.17
N ALA A 418 -20.49 -7.81 24.27
CA ALA A 418 -19.44 -6.81 24.07
C ALA A 418 -18.43 -7.22 22.98
N ASN A 419 -17.79 -6.23 22.34
CA ASN A 419 -16.70 -6.51 21.40
C ASN A 419 -15.48 -7.08 22.13
N LEU A 420 -14.75 -7.99 21.49
CA LEU A 420 -13.53 -8.60 22.01
C LEU A 420 -12.49 -7.53 22.34
N ARG A 421 -11.91 -7.61 23.54
CA ARG A 421 -10.82 -6.72 23.97
C ARG A 421 -9.51 -7.09 23.29
N ASN A 422 -8.57 -6.16 23.19
CA ASN A 422 -7.27 -6.36 22.54
C ASN A 422 -6.21 -6.98 23.48
N VAL A 423 -6.63 -7.72 24.51
CA VAL A 423 -5.76 -8.55 25.33
C VAL A 423 -6.29 -9.97 25.25
N TRP A 424 -5.57 -10.82 24.52
CA TRP A 424 -6.00 -12.17 24.21
C TRP A 424 -5.22 -13.18 25.03
N HIS A 425 -5.94 -13.97 25.80
CA HIS A 425 -5.37 -15.10 26.52
C HIS A 425 -5.47 -16.35 25.64
N LEU A 426 -4.51 -16.51 24.72
CA LEU A 426 -4.37 -17.73 23.93
C LEU A 426 -3.26 -18.59 24.55
N GLY A 427 -3.49 -19.89 24.68
CA GLY A 427 -2.49 -20.84 25.14
C GLY A 427 -2.32 -21.93 24.09
N PRO A 428 -1.14 -22.56 23.97
CA PRO A 428 -0.99 -23.72 23.10
C PRO A 428 -1.95 -24.82 23.56
N GLU A 429 -2.69 -25.41 22.63
CA GLU A 429 -3.30 -26.73 22.86
C GLU A 429 -2.19 -27.78 22.83
N ASN A 430 -2.39 -28.92 23.51
CA ASN A 430 -1.37 -29.98 23.55
C ASN A 430 -1.12 -30.51 22.12
N TYR A 431 0.02 -30.18 21.53
CA TYR A 431 0.45 -30.72 20.24
C TYR A 431 1.60 -31.72 20.44
N PRO A 432 1.47 -32.99 20.03
CA PRO A 432 2.42 -34.05 20.34
C PRO A 432 3.68 -34.08 19.45
N GLU A 433 3.80 -33.21 18.43
CA GLU A 433 4.95 -33.20 17.52
C GLU A 433 6.04 -32.18 17.92
N ALA A 434 7.23 -32.28 17.32
CA ALA A 434 8.45 -31.54 17.69
C ALA A 434 8.42 -30.01 17.45
N HIS A 435 7.27 -29.43 17.12
CA HIS A 435 7.10 -27.99 16.91
C HIS A 435 6.62 -27.31 18.20
N PHE A 436 7.57 -26.76 18.97
CA PHE A 436 7.34 -26.12 20.27
C PHE A 436 6.69 -24.72 20.21
N ALA A 437 6.19 -24.29 19.06
CA ALA A 437 5.60 -22.96 18.87
C ALA A 437 4.49 -23.03 17.81
N THR A 438 3.42 -23.76 18.10
CA THR A 438 2.19 -23.72 17.32
C THR A 438 1.55 -22.34 17.49
N PHE A 439 1.28 -21.69 16.36
CA PHE A 439 0.35 -20.56 16.35
C PHE A 439 -1.03 -21.10 16.77
N PRO A 440 -1.68 -20.51 17.80
CA PRO A 440 -2.94 -21.02 18.33
C PRO A 440 -4.12 -20.90 17.35
#